data_AF-A0A7W2JLK6-F1
#
_entry.id   AF-A0A7W2JLK6-F1
#
_cell.length_a   1.000
_cell.length_b   1.000
_cell.length_c   1.000
_cell.angle_alpha   90.00
_cell.angle_beta   90.00
_cell.angle_gamma   90.00
#
_symmetry.space_group_name_H-M   'P 1'
#
loop_
_entity.id
_entity.type
_entity.pdbx_description
1 polymer ?
#
loop_
_entity_poly.entity_id
_entity_poly.type
_entity_poly.pdbx_seq_one_letter_code
_entity_poly.pdbx_strand_id
1 'polypeptide(L)'
;MTRDQLETRQTLIYFATVLAACAFGLFTSAGASVLEVLITPAIAMLMYAMFLQIPFLDLRASLANRRFMVALLLANFVLVPLLVWGLTRGLTGQPALLAGALLVLLAPCIDYVVVFTHMGKGDARLMLAATPVLLLLQLLLLPFYLALMLDAGQALNLAIGPFVQAFVAMIVVPLALAVWTSALVGKWRGVSRWNDAWAWMPVPAMALVLFVVIASQIRVVLHDLPQLLPVVPVYLGFALVAPAIGWATARLLGLSAQKKRAVMFSAATRNSLVVLPLALALPEQWRTLAAAAVITQTLIELICELVYVRAIPAIART
;
A
#
# COMPACT_ATOMS: atom_id res chain seq x y z
N MET A 1 -8.66 28.26 1.72
CA MET A 1 -8.71 26.91 2.31
C MET A 1 -7.37 26.64 2.97
N THR A 2 -7.33 26.36 4.26
CA THR A 2 -6.07 26.06 4.98
C THR A 2 -5.68 24.59 4.83
N ARG A 3 -4.42 24.24 5.11
CA ARG A 3 -3.92 22.85 5.05
C ARG A 3 -4.73 21.95 5.97
N ASP A 4 -4.95 22.41 7.20
CA ASP A 4 -5.77 21.74 8.19
C ASP A 4 -7.21 21.53 7.72
N GLN A 5 -7.80 22.47 6.96
CA GLN A 5 -9.14 22.30 6.38
C GLN A 5 -9.16 21.20 5.31
N LEU A 6 -8.09 21.09 4.52
CA LEU A 6 -7.91 20.06 3.48
C LEU A 6 -7.74 18.68 4.14
N GLU A 7 -6.92 18.60 5.19
CA GLU A 7 -6.71 17.40 6.00
C GLU A 7 -7.98 17.00 6.79
N THR A 8 -8.77 17.96 7.27
CA THR A 8 -10.04 17.65 7.96
C THR A 8 -11.12 17.14 7.01
N ARG A 9 -11.11 17.60 5.75
CA ARG A 9 -12.05 17.18 4.70
C ARG A 9 -11.54 16.02 3.83
N GLN A 10 -10.33 15.52 4.09
CA GLN A 10 -9.67 14.53 3.23
C GLN A 10 -10.53 13.28 2.99
N THR A 11 -11.24 12.79 4.00
CA THR A 11 -12.12 11.62 3.88
C THR A 11 -13.27 11.87 2.88
N LEU A 12 -13.83 13.09 2.87
CA LEU A 12 -14.88 13.47 1.92
C LEU A 12 -14.31 13.65 0.51
N ILE A 13 -13.12 14.24 0.39
CA ILE A 13 -12.42 14.40 -0.89
C ILE A 13 -12.18 13.03 -1.53
N TYR A 14 -11.55 12.10 -0.80
CA TYR A 14 -11.27 10.77 -1.32
C TYR A 14 -12.54 10.00 -1.68
N PHE A 15 -13.58 10.08 -0.85
CA PHE A 15 -14.85 9.41 -1.15
C PHE A 15 -15.49 9.98 -2.42
N ALA A 16 -15.54 11.30 -2.57
CA ALA A 16 -16.04 11.95 -3.78
C ALA A 16 -15.19 11.59 -5.01
N THR A 17 -13.86 11.53 -4.85
CA THR A 17 -12.94 11.14 -5.91
C THR A 17 -13.16 9.69 -6.37
N VAL A 18 -13.36 8.75 -5.43
CA VAL A 18 -13.67 7.35 -5.74
C VAL A 18 -14.97 7.25 -6.55
N LEU A 19 -16.03 7.94 -6.12
CA LEU A 19 -17.29 7.96 -6.85
C LEU A 19 -17.15 8.55 -8.25
N ALA A 20 -16.41 9.66 -8.38
CA ALA A 20 -16.12 10.28 -9.66
C ALA A 20 -15.30 9.37 -10.58
N ALA A 21 -14.32 8.65 -10.03
CA ALA A 21 -13.47 7.71 -10.77
C ALA A 21 -14.26 6.50 -11.26
N CYS A 22 -15.13 5.92 -10.41
CA CYS A 22 -16.04 4.86 -10.80
C CYS A 22 -16.97 5.32 -11.93
N ALA A 23 -17.61 6.50 -11.78
CA ALA A 23 -18.47 7.05 -12.83
C ALA A 23 -17.69 7.26 -14.13
N PHE A 24 -16.53 7.91 -14.08
CA PHE A 24 -15.69 8.15 -15.25
C PHE A 24 -15.31 6.84 -15.94
N GLY A 25 -14.77 5.87 -15.19
CA GLY A 25 -14.34 4.58 -15.74
C GLY A 25 -15.49 3.76 -16.32
N LEU A 26 -16.71 3.86 -15.79
CA LEU A 26 -17.90 3.14 -16.29
C LEU A 26 -18.57 3.81 -17.50
N PHE A 27 -18.52 5.13 -17.61
CA PHE A 27 -19.21 5.88 -18.67
C PHE A 27 -18.29 6.32 -19.82
N THR A 28 -16.97 6.37 -19.59
CA THR A 28 -15.99 6.68 -20.64
C THR A 28 -15.17 5.45 -20.97
N SER A 29 -15.03 5.14 -22.27
CA SER A 29 -14.11 4.12 -22.78
C SER A 29 -12.84 4.75 -23.38
N ALA A 30 -12.93 6.02 -23.79
CA ALA A 30 -11.82 6.82 -24.26
C ALA A 30 -10.99 7.34 -23.06
N GLY A 31 -9.72 6.96 -22.99
CA GLY A 31 -8.75 7.48 -22.01
C GLY A 31 -8.24 6.49 -20.96
N ALA A 32 -8.75 5.25 -20.92
CA ALA A 32 -8.26 4.24 -19.97
C ALA A 32 -6.74 3.98 -20.12
N SER A 33 -6.24 3.90 -21.35
CA SER A 33 -4.80 3.73 -21.63
C SER A 33 -3.96 4.95 -21.22
N VAL A 34 -4.49 6.17 -21.38
CA VAL A 34 -3.80 7.39 -20.94
C VAL A 34 -3.73 7.44 -19.42
N LEU A 35 -4.84 7.11 -18.74
CA LEU A 35 -4.88 7.02 -17.29
C LEU A 35 -3.92 5.93 -16.79
N GLU A 36 -3.86 4.77 -17.45
CA GLU A 36 -2.93 3.70 -17.09
C GLU A 36 -1.47 4.16 -17.12
N VAL A 37 -1.06 4.91 -18.14
CA VAL A 37 0.29 5.51 -18.21
C VAL A 37 0.52 6.53 -17.09
N LEU A 38 -0.52 7.25 -16.65
CA LEU A 38 -0.44 8.23 -15.56
C LEU A 38 -0.37 7.61 -14.15
N ILE A 39 -0.65 6.31 -14.00
CA ILE A 39 -0.55 5.61 -12.71
C ILE A 39 0.85 5.79 -12.12
N THR A 40 1.88 5.41 -12.88
CA THR A 40 3.28 5.46 -12.43
C THR A 40 3.74 6.85 -11.96
N PRO A 41 3.59 7.93 -12.75
CA PRO A 41 3.99 9.27 -12.32
C PRO A 41 3.13 9.81 -11.17
N ALA A 42 1.83 9.52 -11.11
CA ALA A 42 0.97 9.94 -10.00
C ALA A 42 1.44 9.32 -8.67
N ILE A 43 1.85 8.05 -8.69
CA ILE A 43 2.39 7.35 -7.53
C ILE A 43 3.76 7.89 -7.15
N ALA A 44 4.66 8.08 -8.11
CA ALA A 44 5.98 8.65 -7.83
C ALA A 44 5.87 10.04 -7.17
N MET A 45 4.92 10.85 -7.63
CA MET A 45 4.58 12.14 -7.03
C MET A 45 4.05 11.99 -5.60
N LEU A 46 3.13 11.05 -5.35
CA LEU A 46 2.66 10.73 -4.00
C LEU A 46 3.81 10.28 -3.09
N MET A 47 4.69 9.40 -3.59
CA MET A 47 5.85 8.89 -2.84
C MET A 47 6.80 9.99 -2.46
N TYR A 48 7.16 10.85 -3.40
CA TYR A 48 8.00 11.99 -3.12
C TYR A 48 7.36 12.94 -2.09
N ALA A 49 6.06 13.25 -2.25
CA ALA A 49 5.32 14.08 -1.29
C ALA A 49 5.33 13.48 0.12
N MET A 50 5.13 12.17 0.24
CA MET A 50 5.11 11.46 1.52
C MET A 50 6.50 11.35 2.14
N PHE A 51 7.52 11.05 1.35
CA PHE A 51 8.90 10.94 1.83
C PHE A 51 9.47 12.27 2.31
N LEU A 52 9.11 13.40 1.69
CA LEU A 52 9.47 14.72 2.21
C LEU A 52 8.89 15.00 3.60
N GLN A 53 7.84 14.28 4.01
CA GLN A 53 7.27 14.39 5.36
C GLN A 53 8.00 13.52 6.39
N ILE A 54 8.89 12.63 5.97
CA ILE A 54 9.68 11.80 6.88
C ILE A 54 10.70 12.71 7.58
N PRO A 55 10.70 12.74 8.92
CA PRO A 55 11.72 13.45 9.67
C PRO A 55 13.02 12.63 9.65
N PHE A 56 13.75 12.63 8.54
CA PHE A 56 14.94 11.80 8.33
C PHE A 56 16.01 11.99 9.41
N LEU A 57 16.11 13.20 9.96
CA LEU A 57 17.04 13.56 11.03
C LEU A 57 16.68 12.90 12.38
N ASP A 58 15.39 12.59 12.60
CA ASP A 58 14.87 12.00 13.84
C ASP A 58 14.57 10.50 13.70
N LEU A 59 14.88 9.89 12.55
CA LEU A 59 14.63 8.46 12.28
C LEU A 59 15.20 7.56 13.38
N ARG A 60 16.38 7.90 13.91
CA ARG A 60 17.04 7.12 14.95
C ARG A 60 16.23 7.09 16.26
N ALA A 61 15.60 8.21 16.63
CA ALA A 61 14.74 8.30 17.80
C ALA A 61 13.40 7.56 17.58
N SER A 62 12.86 7.60 16.36
CA SER A 62 11.63 6.91 16.01
C SER A 62 11.81 5.38 15.96
N LEU A 63 12.91 4.91 15.36
CA LEU A 63 13.30 3.48 15.32
C LEU A 63 13.73 2.94 16.70
N ALA A 64 14.05 3.82 17.66
CA ALA A 64 14.31 3.42 19.03
C ALA A 64 13.06 2.85 19.73
N ASN A 65 11.85 3.01 19.17
CA ASN A 65 10.65 2.38 19.70
C ASN A 65 10.60 0.87 19.39
N ARG A 66 11.44 0.10 20.11
CA ARG A 66 11.63 -1.34 19.90
C ARG A 66 10.31 -2.12 19.95
N ARG A 67 9.43 -1.82 20.91
CA ARG A 67 8.14 -2.52 21.05
C ARG A 67 7.25 -2.31 19.82
N PHE A 68 7.18 -1.08 19.30
CA PHE A 68 6.43 -0.81 18.08
C PHE A 68 7.04 -1.52 16.87
N MET A 69 8.36 -1.41 16.68
CA MET A 69 9.04 -2.07 15.57
C MET A 69 8.83 -3.60 15.61
N VAL A 70 8.98 -4.23 16.77
CA VAL A 70 8.73 -5.68 16.91
C VAL A 70 7.28 -6.03 16.60
N ALA A 71 6.29 -5.27 17.09
CA ALA A 71 4.88 -5.53 16.77
C ALA A 71 4.63 -5.43 15.27
N LEU A 72 5.15 -4.36 14.65
CA LEU A 72 4.96 -4.06 13.24
C LEU A 72 5.57 -5.14 12.34
N LEU A 73 6.80 -5.57 12.65
CA LEU A 73 7.51 -6.60 11.89
C LEU A 73 6.90 -7.99 12.11
N LEU A 74 6.53 -8.33 13.35
CA LEU A 74 5.87 -9.59 13.66
C LEU A 74 4.51 -9.70 12.95
N ALA A 75 3.72 -8.62 12.96
CA ALA A 75 2.44 -8.59 12.27
C ALA A 75 2.64 -8.78 10.76
N ASN A 76 3.47 -7.96 10.11
CA ASN A 76 3.58 -7.92 8.65
C ASN A 76 4.41 -9.02 8.02
N PHE A 77 5.44 -9.51 8.71
CA PHE A 77 6.40 -10.47 8.14
C PHE A 77 6.36 -11.83 8.81
N VAL A 78 5.46 -12.10 9.75
CA VAL A 78 5.27 -13.45 10.28
C VAL A 78 3.81 -13.82 10.26
N LEU A 79 2.97 -13.08 11.00
CA LEU A 79 1.57 -13.46 11.17
C LEU A 79 0.74 -13.24 9.92
N VAL A 80 0.95 -12.13 9.20
CA VAL A 80 0.29 -11.87 7.91
C VAL A 80 0.69 -12.93 6.87
N PRO A 81 1.97 -13.27 6.63
CA PRO A 81 2.32 -14.36 5.73
C PRO A 81 1.68 -15.70 6.09
N LEU A 82 1.60 -16.05 7.38
CA LEU A 82 0.89 -17.25 7.83
C LEU A 82 -0.62 -17.19 7.54
N LEU A 83 -1.25 -16.04 7.78
CA LEU A 83 -2.65 -15.81 7.40
C LEU A 83 -2.86 -15.97 5.90
N VAL A 84 -2.02 -15.32 5.09
CA VAL A 84 -2.07 -15.38 3.63
C VAL A 84 -1.95 -16.82 3.17
N TRP A 85 -0.98 -17.56 3.69
CA TRP A 85 -0.78 -18.97 3.33
C TRP A 85 -2.02 -19.83 3.61
N GLY A 86 -2.69 -19.60 4.75
CA GLY A 86 -3.93 -20.29 5.09
C GLY A 86 -5.09 -19.90 4.18
N LEU A 87 -5.28 -18.61 3.91
CA LEU A 87 -6.38 -18.11 3.09
C LEU A 87 -6.25 -18.49 1.61
N THR A 88 -5.02 -18.58 1.08
CA THR A 88 -4.80 -18.87 -0.35
C THR A 88 -4.80 -20.36 -0.69
N ARG A 89 -4.98 -21.27 0.29
CA ARG A 89 -5.07 -22.72 0.02
C ARG A 89 -6.16 -23.10 -0.97
N GLY A 90 -7.27 -22.36 -0.99
CA GLY A 90 -8.35 -22.56 -1.97
C GLY A 90 -7.98 -22.16 -3.41
N LEU A 91 -6.87 -21.44 -3.61
CA LEU A 91 -6.42 -20.95 -4.92
C LEU A 91 -5.34 -21.82 -5.57
N THR A 92 -4.90 -22.92 -4.93
CA THR A 92 -3.81 -23.75 -5.48
C THR A 92 -4.12 -24.36 -6.84
N GLY A 93 -5.39 -24.54 -7.19
CA GLY A 93 -5.82 -24.96 -8.52
C GLY A 93 -5.84 -23.84 -9.58
N GLN A 94 -5.53 -22.59 -9.21
CA GLN A 94 -5.66 -21.40 -10.04
C GLN A 94 -4.37 -20.55 -9.96
N PRO A 95 -3.28 -20.97 -10.62
CA PRO A 95 -1.93 -20.44 -10.39
C PRO A 95 -1.80 -18.94 -10.66
N ALA A 96 -2.50 -18.41 -11.67
CA ALA A 96 -2.49 -16.97 -11.95
C ALA A 96 -3.14 -16.13 -10.82
N LEU A 97 -4.27 -16.59 -10.27
CA LEU A 97 -4.92 -15.93 -9.13
C LEU A 97 -4.09 -16.07 -7.87
N LEU A 98 -3.52 -17.26 -7.62
CA LEU A 98 -2.65 -17.51 -6.49
C LEU A 98 -1.43 -16.58 -6.53
N ALA A 99 -0.74 -16.49 -7.68
CA ALA A 99 0.40 -15.61 -7.86
C ALA A 99 0.04 -14.14 -7.62
N GLY A 100 -1.06 -13.66 -8.22
CA GLY A 100 -1.55 -12.29 -8.01
C GLY A 100 -1.88 -12.00 -6.54
N ALA A 101 -2.59 -12.92 -5.87
CA ALA A 101 -2.97 -12.79 -4.46
C ALA A 101 -1.75 -12.81 -3.53
N LEU A 102 -0.79 -13.72 -3.75
CA LEU A 102 0.43 -13.78 -2.95
C LEU A 102 1.29 -12.52 -3.12
N LEU A 103 1.46 -12.06 -4.37
CA LEU A 103 2.22 -10.85 -4.67
C LEU A 103 1.68 -9.66 -3.87
N VAL A 104 0.36 -9.43 -3.92
CA VAL A 104 -0.24 -8.28 -3.23
C VAL A 104 -0.31 -8.46 -1.72
N LEU A 105 -0.80 -9.60 -1.22
CA LEU A 105 -1.06 -9.76 0.21
C LEU A 105 0.22 -9.85 1.06
N LEU A 106 1.34 -10.29 0.47
CA LEU A 106 2.62 -10.40 1.18
C LEU A 106 3.43 -9.09 1.20
N ALA A 107 3.05 -8.11 0.40
CA ALA A 107 3.71 -6.81 0.35
C ALA A 107 3.00 -5.81 1.27
N PRO A 108 3.57 -5.43 2.44
CA PRO A 108 2.97 -4.41 3.28
C PRO A 108 2.99 -3.03 2.61
N CYS A 109 1.87 -2.30 2.71
CA CYS A 109 1.77 -0.93 2.24
C CYS A 109 2.81 -0.03 2.94
N ILE A 110 3.41 0.88 2.19
CA ILE A 110 4.36 1.88 2.70
C ILE A 110 4.00 3.31 2.29
N ASP A 111 2.95 3.44 1.50
CA ASP A 111 2.52 4.64 0.81
C ASP A 111 1.34 5.29 1.51
N TYR A 112 0.12 5.01 1.04
CA TYR A 112 -1.08 5.66 1.54
C TYR A 112 -1.50 5.17 2.92
N VAL A 113 -0.99 4.03 3.41
CA VAL A 113 -1.21 3.56 4.78
C VAL A 113 -0.88 4.63 5.83
N VAL A 114 0.08 5.51 5.57
CA VAL A 114 0.41 6.60 6.49
C VAL A 114 -0.76 7.59 6.60
N VAL A 115 -1.38 7.93 5.48
CA VAL A 115 -2.53 8.84 5.42
C VAL A 115 -3.73 8.21 6.12
N PHE A 116 -4.01 6.93 5.85
CA PHE A 116 -5.09 6.21 6.53
C PHE A 116 -4.82 6.02 8.03
N THR A 117 -3.57 5.76 8.41
CA THR A 117 -3.13 5.73 9.81
C THR A 117 -3.38 7.07 10.49
N HIS A 118 -3.07 8.19 9.83
CA HIS A 118 -3.33 9.52 10.35
C HIS A 118 -4.83 9.77 10.53
N MET A 119 -5.64 9.49 9.50
CA MET A 119 -7.11 9.60 9.56
C MET A 119 -7.72 8.74 10.66
N GLY A 120 -7.22 7.52 10.81
CA GLY A 120 -7.58 6.59 11.87
C GLY A 120 -6.96 6.91 13.22
N LYS A 121 -6.45 8.15 13.43
CA LYS A 121 -5.89 8.64 14.70
C LYS A 121 -4.79 7.73 15.26
N GLY A 122 -4.01 7.11 14.38
CA GLY A 122 -2.82 6.34 14.68
C GLY A 122 -1.54 7.18 14.59
N ASP A 123 -0.43 6.62 15.04
CA ASP A 123 0.88 7.27 15.01
C ASP A 123 1.50 7.23 13.60
N ALA A 124 1.03 8.12 12.72
CA ALA A 124 1.47 8.20 11.33
C ALA A 124 2.95 8.60 11.19
N ARG A 125 3.50 9.35 12.15
CA ARG A 125 4.92 9.72 12.17
C ARG A 125 5.79 8.49 12.41
N LEU A 126 5.39 7.65 13.35
CA LEU A 126 6.10 6.41 13.64
C LEU A 126 5.98 5.41 12.48
N MET A 127 4.81 5.37 11.82
CA MET A 127 4.62 4.57 10.59
C MET A 127 5.55 5.04 9.46
N LEU A 128 5.58 6.35 9.19
CA LEU A 128 6.50 6.97 8.21
C LEU A 128 7.96 6.65 8.50
N ALA A 129 8.35 6.68 9.77
CA ALA A 129 9.72 6.36 10.16
C ALA A 129 10.07 4.88 10.00
N ALA A 130 9.09 3.98 10.09
CA ALA A 130 9.27 2.55 9.88
C ALA A 130 9.26 2.14 8.40
N THR A 131 8.75 3.01 7.51
CA THR A 131 8.66 2.76 6.06
C THR A 131 9.95 2.21 5.44
N PRO A 132 11.16 2.77 5.67
CA PRO A 132 12.38 2.24 5.08
C PRO A 132 12.68 0.79 5.49
N VAL A 133 12.36 0.42 6.74
CA VAL A 133 12.58 -0.94 7.24
C VAL A 133 11.58 -1.92 6.62
N LEU A 134 10.29 -1.54 6.56
CA LEU A 134 9.26 -2.32 5.89
C LEU A 134 9.62 -2.56 4.42
N LEU A 135 10.08 -1.50 3.75
CA LEU A 135 10.48 -1.53 2.36
C LEU A 135 11.65 -2.49 2.08
N LEU A 136 12.70 -2.46 2.91
CA LEU A 136 13.86 -3.35 2.75
C LEU A 136 13.50 -4.80 3.06
N LEU A 137 12.71 -5.04 4.11
CA LEU A 137 12.32 -6.39 4.50
C LEU A 137 11.35 -7.02 3.50
N GLN A 138 10.40 -6.27 2.94
CA GLN A 138 9.53 -6.81 1.90
C GLN A 138 10.32 -7.17 0.64
N LEU A 139 11.35 -6.38 0.28
CA LEU A 139 12.21 -6.68 -0.87
C LEU A 139 12.92 -8.02 -0.69
N LEU A 140 13.41 -8.28 0.52
CA LEU A 140 14.16 -9.49 0.85
C LEU A 140 13.25 -10.71 1.02
N LEU A 141 12.12 -10.55 1.71
CA LEU A 141 11.28 -11.65 2.14
C LEU A 141 10.20 -12.04 1.13
N LEU A 142 9.76 -11.13 0.26
CA LEU A 142 8.74 -11.44 -0.74
C LEU A 142 9.18 -12.58 -1.67
N PRO A 143 10.39 -12.58 -2.28
CA PRO A 143 10.84 -13.70 -3.10
C PRO A 143 10.91 -15.01 -2.32
N PHE A 144 11.30 -14.96 -1.05
CA PHE A 144 11.35 -16.12 -0.16
C PHE A 144 9.95 -16.70 0.10
N TYR A 145 8.96 -15.85 0.40
CA TYR A 145 7.58 -16.31 0.60
C TYR A 145 6.97 -16.87 -0.68
N LEU A 146 7.23 -16.25 -1.83
CA LEU A 146 6.78 -16.77 -3.12
C LEU A 146 7.38 -18.15 -3.40
N ALA A 147 8.67 -18.35 -3.13
CA ALA A 147 9.32 -19.66 -3.29
C ALA A 147 8.77 -20.74 -2.36
N LEU A 148 8.26 -20.37 -1.18
CA LEU A 148 7.65 -21.31 -0.24
C LEU A 148 6.18 -21.62 -0.54
N MET A 149 5.43 -20.64 -1.06
CA MET A 149 3.98 -20.74 -1.21
C MET A 149 3.53 -21.06 -2.64
N LEU A 150 4.39 -20.85 -3.64
CA LEU A 150 4.19 -21.33 -5.01
C LEU A 150 4.91 -22.67 -5.20
N ASP A 151 4.34 -23.55 -6.02
CA ASP A 151 5.01 -24.80 -6.38
C ASP A 151 6.35 -24.53 -7.09
N ALA A 152 7.33 -25.41 -6.87
CA ALA A 152 8.72 -25.22 -7.31
C ALA A 152 8.88 -24.90 -8.81
N GLY A 153 7.99 -25.42 -9.67
CA GLY A 153 8.00 -25.13 -11.12
C GLY A 153 7.47 -23.74 -11.50
N GLN A 154 6.70 -23.09 -10.62
CA GLN A 154 6.11 -21.76 -10.84
C GLN A 154 7.00 -20.64 -10.29
N ALA A 155 7.74 -20.90 -9.21
CA ALA A 155 8.67 -19.94 -8.61
C ALA A 155 9.91 -19.65 -9.49
N LEU A 156 10.36 -20.61 -10.29
CA LEU A 156 11.57 -20.51 -11.12
C LEU A 156 11.48 -19.54 -12.31
N ASN A 157 10.27 -19.13 -12.71
CA ASN A 157 10.04 -18.19 -13.81
C ASN A 157 9.88 -16.72 -13.36
N LEU A 158 9.95 -16.44 -12.05
CA LEU A 158 9.95 -15.07 -11.53
C LEU A 158 11.32 -14.44 -11.73
N ALA A 159 11.50 -13.68 -12.81
CA ALA A 159 12.71 -12.91 -13.02
C ALA A 159 12.88 -11.83 -11.93
N ILE A 160 13.86 -12.00 -11.05
CA ILE A 160 14.20 -11.06 -9.96
C ILE A 160 14.74 -9.72 -10.51
N GLY A 161 15.26 -9.71 -11.75
CA GLY A 161 15.82 -8.49 -12.39
C GLY A 161 14.80 -7.35 -12.56
N PRO A 162 13.69 -7.57 -13.30
CA PRO A 162 12.61 -6.61 -13.43
C PRO A 162 12.04 -6.13 -12.08
N PHE A 163 12.03 -7.00 -11.07
CA PHE A 163 11.61 -6.68 -9.71
C PHE A 163 12.49 -5.59 -9.08
N VAL A 164 13.81 -5.79 -9.08
CA VAL A 164 14.74 -4.80 -8.52
C VAL A 164 14.68 -3.49 -9.30
N GLN A 165 14.54 -3.54 -10.63
CA GLN A 165 14.48 -2.34 -11.46
C GLN A 165 13.24 -1.49 -11.17
N ALA A 166 12.04 -2.11 -11.16
CA ALA A 166 10.79 -1.41 -10.87
C ALA A 166 10.81 -0.80 -9.46
N PHE A 167 11.34 -1.55 -8.49
CA PHE A 167 11.51 -1.10 -7.11
C PHE A 167 12.44 0.11 -6.99
N VAL A 168 13.62 0.05 -7.62
CA VAL A 168 14.60 1.15 -7.59
C VAL A 168 13.98 2.41 -8.21
N ALA A 169 13.34 2.26 -9.37
CA ALA A 169 12.73 3.37 -10.09
C ALA A 169 11.56 4.01 -9.32
N MET A 170 10.64 3.22 -8.78
CA MET A 170 9.43 3.75 -8.12
C MET A 170 9.64 4.19 -6.68
N ILE A 171 10.64 3.66 -5.97
CA ILE A 171 10.75 3.85 -4.52
C ILE A 171 12.10 4.42 -4.13
N VAL A 172 13.20 3.77 -4.52
CA VAL A 172 14.55 4.21 -4.13
C VAL A 172 14.84 5.61 -4.69
N VAL A 173 14.45 5.87 -5.95
CA VAL A 173 14.65 7.19 -6.57
C VAL A 173 13.85 8.29 -5.86
N PRO A 174 12.51 8.21 -5.67
CA PRO A 174 11.78 9.22 -4.90
C PRO A 174 12.27 9.38 -3.46
N LEU A 175 12.68 8.29 -2.80
CA LEU A 175 13.23 8.32 -1.46
C LEU A 175 14.57 9.07 -1.41
N ALA A 176 15.49 8.75 -2.33
CA ALA A 176 16.79 9.42 -2.42
C ALA A 176 16.64 10.91 -2.73
N LEU A 177 15.72 11.26 -3.64
CA LEU A 177 15.38 12.65 -3.93
C LEU A 177 14.82 13.36 -2.69
N ALA A 178 13.92 12.72 -1.94
CA ALA A 178 13.36 13.30 -0.73
C ALA A 178 14.43 13.52 0.35
N VAL A 179 15.30 12.53 0.60
CA VAL A 179 16.43 12.66 1.53
C VAL A 179 17.35 13.81 1.11
N TRP A 180 17.66 13.93 -0.18
CA TRP A 180 18.51 14.98 -0.70
C TRP A 180 17.87 16.37 -0.52
N THR A 181 16.59 16.50 -0.87
CA THR A 181 15.80 17.73 -0.64
C THR A 181 15.80 18.09 0.84
N SER A 182 15.48 17.15 1.74
CA SER A 182 15.48 17.38 3.19
C SER A 182 16.85 17.79 3.74
N ALA A 183 17.96 17.24 3.20
CA ALA A 183 19.32 17.60 3.63
C ALA A 183 19.76 19.01 3.19
N LEU A 184 19.04 19.61 2.23
CA LEU A 184 19.26 20.95 1.70
C LEU A 184 18.28 21.99 2.28
N VAL A 185 17.21 21.55 2.96
CA VAL A 185 16.31 22.43 3.72
C VAL A 185 17.12 23.19 4.78
N GLY A 186 16.91 24.51 4.86
CA GLY A 186 17.64 25.40 5.78
C GLY A 186 18.99 25.88 5.25
N LYS A 187 19.58 25.20 4.27
CA LYS A 187 20.79 25.67 3.57
C LYS A 187 20.45 26.57 2.37
N TRP A 188 19.33 26.29 1.69
CA TRP A 188 18.90 27.03 0.48
C TRP A 188 17.44 27.46 0.60
N ARG A 189 17.17 28.77 0.47
CA ARG A 189 15.81 29.34 0.56
C ARG A 189 14.83 28.75 -0.45
N GLY A 190 15.29 28.43 -1.66
CA GLY A 190 14.46 27.81 -2.70
C GLY A 190 13.98 26.41 -2.32
N VAL A 191 14.86 25.61 -1.72
CA VAL A 191 14.55 24.24 -1.27
C VAL A 191 13.59 24.26 -0.09
N SER A 192 13.77 25.18 0.86
CA SER A 192 12.81 25.35 1.96
C SER A 192 11.40 25.69 1.44
N ARG A 193 11.28 26.64 0.50
CA ARG A 193 9.98 26.97 -0.12
C ARG A 193 9.37 25.78 -0.87
N TRP A 194 10.19 25.01 -1.58
CA TRP A 194 9.75 23.79 -2.26
C TRP A 194 9.19 22.78 -1.26
N ASN A 195 9.93 22.50 -0.18
CA ASN A 195 9.50 21.58 0.87
C ASN A 195 8.16 22.02 1.51
N ASP A 196 8.01 23.31 1.79
CA ASP A 196 6.78 23.87 2.35
C ASP A 196 5.58 23.72 1.40
N ALA A 197 5.80 23.92 0.09
CA ALA A 197 4.76 23.72 -0.93
C ALA A 197 4.34 22.24 -1.03
N TRP A 198 5.31 21.32 -1.03
CA TRP A 198 5.05 19.88 -1.13
C TRP A 198 4.38 19.29 0.09
N ALA A 199 4.41 19.98 1.23
CA ALA A 199 3.70 19.57 2.43
C ALA A 199 2.16 19.52 2.23
N TRP A 200 1.64 20.23 1.22
CA TRP A 200 0.22 20.20 0.83
C TRP A 200 -0.13 19.06 -0.13
N MET A 201 0.87 18.44 -0.74
CA MET A 201 0.68 17.52 -1.86
C MET A 201 0.16 16.11 -1.52
N PRO A 202 0.31 15.55 -0.30
CA PRO A 202 -0.18 14.19 -0.03
C PRO A 202 -1.66 14.00 -0.35
N VAL A 203 -2.53 14.94 0.04
CA VAL A 203 -3.97 14.79 -0.15
C VAL A 203 -4.36 14.90 -1.64
N PRO A 204 -3.94 15.93 -2.40
CA PRO A 204 -4.16 15.99 -3.84
C PRO A 204 -3.53 14.82 -4.60
N ALA A 205 -2.30 14.42 -4.25
CA ALA A 205 -1.62 13.31 -4.91
C ALA A 205 -2.35 11.99 -4.67
N MET A 206 -2.82 11.74 -3.44
CA MET A 206 -3.60 10.54 -3.14
C MET A 206 -4.93 10.54 -3.89
N ALA A 207 -5.63 11.68 -3.95
CA ALA A 207 -6.85 11.80 -4.74
C ALA A 207 -6.57 11.51 -6.23
N LEU A 208 -5.47 12.03 -6.79
CA LEU A 208 -5.09 11.73 -8.16
C LEU A 208 -4.81 10.24 -8.37
N VAL A 209 -4.06 9.59 -7.48
CA VAL A 209 -3.77 8.16 -7.55
C VAL A 209 -5.05 7.34 -7.49
N LEU A 210 -5.93 7.61 -6.52
CA LEU A 210 -7.24 6.97 -6.41
C LEU A 210 -8.05 7.12 -7.70
N PHE A 211 -8.09 8.33 -8.25
CA PHE A 211 -8.83 8.60 -9.48
C PHE A 211 -8.29 7.80 -10.65
N VAL A 212 -7.00 7.95 -10.94
CA VAL A 212 -6.36 7.37 -12.11
C VAL A 212 -6.39 5.83 -12.06
N VAL A 213 -6.14 5.23 -10.89
CA VAL A 213 -6.18 3.77 -10.71
C VAL A 213 -7.61 3.24 -10.85
N ILE A 214 -8.59 3.81 -10.15
CA ILE A 214 -9.96 3.28 -10.19
C ILE A 214 -10.57 3.49 -11.58
N ALA A 215 -10.41 4.67 -12.17
CA ALA A 215 -10.99 5.00 -13.47
C ALA A 215 -10.40 4.18 -14.61
N SER A 216 -9.10 3.85 -14.57
CA SER A 216 -8.48 2.99 -15.60
C SER A 216 -8.83 1.52 -15.42
N GLN A 217 -8.98 1.04 -14.18
CA GLN A 217 -9.00 -0.40 -13.91
C GLN A 217 -10.41 -0.98 -13.66
N ILE A 218 -11.42 -0.16 -13.37
CA ILE A 218 -12.78 -0.65 -13.02
C ILE A 218 -13.39 -1.55 -14.10
N ARG A 219 -13.17 -1.25 -15.40
CA ARG A 219 -13.70 -2.07 -16.51
C ARG A 219 -12.98 -3.41 -16.64
N VAL A 220 -11.67 -3.42 -16.43
CA VAL A 220 -10.85 -4.66 -16.50
C VAL A 220 -11.36 -5.66 -15.46
N VAL A 221 -11.58 -5.19 -14.22
CA VAL A 221 -12.12 -6.02 -13.14
C VAL A 221 -13.53 -6.51 -13.45
N LEU A 222 -14.38 -5.67 -14.05
CA LEU A 222 -15.74 -6.06 -14.40
C LEU A 222 -15.79 -7.09 -15.54
N HIS A 223 -14.88 -6.98 -16.51
CA HIS A 223 -14.79 -7.93 -17.63
C HIS A 223 -14.38 -9.32 -17.15
N ASP A 224 -13.37 -9.40 -16.27
CA ASP A 224 -12.81 -10.67 -15.79
C ASP A 224 -13.46 -11.15 -14.48
N LEU A 225 -14.54 -10.50 -14.03
CA LEU A 225 -15.19 -10.74 -12.74
C LEU A 225 -15.50 -12.23 -12.46
N PRO A 226 -16.01 -13.03 -13.42
CA PRO A 226 -16.26 -14.46 -13.18
C PRO A 226 -14.99 -15.25 -12.83
N GLN A 227 -13.85 -14.88 -13.44
CA GLN A 227 -12.56 -15.52 -13.19
C GLN A 227 -11.92 -15.02 -11.89
N LEU A 228 -12.25 -13.79 -11.46
CA LEU A 228 -11.76 -13.20 -10.22
C LEU A 228 -12.57 -13.61 -8.99
N LEU A 229 -13.79 -14.10 -9.17
CA LEU A 229 -14.69 -14.46 -8.06
C LEU A 229 -14.04 -15.35 -6.98
N PRO A 230 -13.18 -16.34 -7.31
CA PRO A 230 -12.51 -17.17 -6.30
C PRO A 230 -11.55 -16.40 -5.38
N VAL A 231 -10.99 -15.26 -5.81
CA VAL A 231 -10.06 -14.47 -4.99
C VAL A 231 -10.77 -13.54 -4.00
N VAL A 232 -12.04 -13.20 -4.28
CA VAL A 232 -12.80 -12.24 -3.46
C VAL A 232 -12.95 -12.69 -2.00
N PRO A 233 -13.33 -13.95 -1.69
CA PRO A 233 -13.42 -14.43 -0.30
C PRO A 233 -12.08 -14.36 0.44
N VAL A 234 -10.96 -14.61 -0.27
CA VAL A 234 -9.60 -14.51 0.30
C VAL A 234 -9.33 -13.07 0.72
N TYR A 235 -9.64 -12.10 -0.14
CA TYR A 235 -9.42 -10.68 0.15
C TYR A 235 -10.35 -10.16 1.25
N LEU A 236 -11.61 -10.56 1.27
CA LEU A 236 -12.54 -10.18 2.35
C LEU A 236 -12.14 -10.82 3.69
N GLY A 237 -11.73 -12.09 3.68
CA GLY A 237 -11.19 -12.77 4.86
C GLY A 237 -9.93 -12.10 5.38
N PHE A 238 -9.02 -11.72 4.47
CA PHE A 238 -7.83 -10.95 4.81
C PHE A 238 -8.18 -9.60 5.43
N ALA A 239 -9.07 -8.83 4.80
CA ALA A 239 -9.54 -7.54 5.28
C ALA A 239 -10.19 -7.64 6.68
N LEU A 240 -10.85 -8.73 7.01
CA LEU A 240 -11.42 -8.90 8.35
C LEU A 240 -10.36 -9.26 9.40
N VAL A 241 -9.46 -10.20 9.07
CA VAL A 241 -8.56 -10.82 10.05
C VAL A 241 -7.26 -10.03 10.25
N ALA A 242 -6.72 -9.42 9.21
CA ALA A 242 -5.42 -8.75 9.28
C ALA A 242 -5.40 -7.55 10.26
N PRO A 243 -6.41 -6.66 10.33
CA PRO A 243 -6.48 -5.64 11.39
C PRO A 243 -6.54 -6.25 12.79
N ALA A 244 -7.21 -7.39 12.97
CA ALA A 244 -7.29 -8.08 14.25
C ALA A 244 -5.94 -8.67 14.68
N ILE A 245 -5.16 -9.20 13.74
CA ILE A 245 -3.77 -9.61 13.98
C ILE A 245 -2.92 -8.41 14.42
N GLY A 246 -3.04 -7.28 13.73
CA GLY A 246 -2.33 -6.05 14.10
C GLY A 246 -2.72 -5.55 15.50
N TRP A 247 -4.00 -5.66 15.85
CA TRP A 247 -4.48 -5.31 17.20
C TRP A 247 -3.92 -6.26 18.26
N ALA A 248 -3.99 -7.57 18.01
CA ALA A 248 -3.55 -8.60 18.96
C ALA A 248 -2.05 -8.48 19.24
N THR A 249 -1.23 -8.38 18.19
CA THR A 249 0.23 -8.19 18.33
C THR A 249 0.59 -6.93 19.10
N ALA A 250 -0.02 -5.81 18.75
CA ALA A 250 0.25 -4.55 19.42
C ALA A 250 -0.30 -4.50 20.86
N ARG A 251 -1.38 -5.24 21.16
CA ARG A 251 -1.87 -5.44 22.53
C ARG A 251 -0.91 -6.30 23.35
N LEU A 252 -0.42 -7.41 22.80
CA LEU A 252 0.53 -8.30 23.47
C LEU A 252 1.84 -7.58 23.84
N LEU A 253 2.30 -6.66 22.99
CA LEU A 253 3.50 -5.85 23.28
C LEU A 253 3.21 -4.56 24.08
N GLY A 254 1.99 -4.39 24.59
CA GLY A 254 1.63 -3.28 25.47
C GLY A 254 1.76 -1.90 24.82
N LEU A 255 1.43 -1.79 23.53
CA LEU A 255 1.49 -0.50 22.81
C LEU A 255 0.35 0.43 23.23
N SER A 256 0.61 1.74 23.20
CA SER A 256 -0.41 2.77 23.37
C SER A 256 -1.42 2.74 22.22
N ALA A 257 -2.63 3.26 22.45
CA ALA A 257 -3.72 3.28 21.46
C ALA A 257 -3.29 3.78 20.07
N GLN A 258 -2.58 4.91 19.97
CA GLN A 258 -2.13 5.46 18.68
C GLN A 258 -1.19 4.51 17.92
N LYS A 259 -0.25 3.88 18.63
CA LYS A 259 0.69 2.92 18.03
C LYS A 259 -0.01 1.62 17.63
N LYS A 260 -0.95 1.16 18.46
CA LYS A 260 -1.80 0.00 18.20
C LYS A 260 -2.57 0.17 16.89
N ARG A 261 -3.21 1.34 16.70
CA ARG A 261 -3.89 1.70 15.45
C ARG A 261 -2.95 1.69 14.25
N ALA A 262 -1.74 2.25 14.38
CA ALA A 262 -0.75 2.22 13.30
C ALA A 262 -0.37 0.79 12.87
N VAL A 263 -0.17 -0.13 13.83
CA VAL A 263 0.10 -1.55 13.51
C VAL A 263 -1.13 -2.21 12.86
N MET A 264 -2.35 -1.89 13.31
CA MET A 264 -3.58 -2.40 12.69
C MET A 264 -3.73 -1.96 11.24
N PHE A 265 -3.52 -0.67 10.93
CA PHE A 265 -3.53 -0.17 9.56
C PHE A 265 -2.44 -0.85 8.74
N SER A 266 -1.20 -0.85 9.21
CA SER A 266 -0.11 -1.52 8.49
C SER A 266 -0.36 -3.01 8.21
N ALA A 267 -0.95 -3.73 9.17
CA ALA A 267 -1.30 -5.14 8.96
C ALA A 267 -2.45 -5.31 7.96
N ALA A 268 -3.36 -4.36 7.82
CA ALA A 268 -4.49 -4.44 6.90
C ALA A 268 -4.13 -4.01 5.47
N THR A 269 -3.30 -2.98 5.33
CA THR A 269 -3.02 -2.32 4.05
C THR A 269 -1.85 -2.98 3.32
N ARG A 270 -2.01 -3.25 2.03
CA ARG A 270 -1.05 -3.95 1.16
C ARG A 270 -0.52 -3.03 0.06
N ASN A 271 0.63 -3.37 -0.48
CA ASN A 271 1.30 -2.56 -1.49
C ASN A 271 1.08 -3.10 -2.90
N SER A 272 -0.11 -2.89 -3.42
CA SER A 272 -0.50 -3.33 -4.77
C SER A 272 0.31 -2.66 -5.86
N LEU A 273 0.72 -1.42 -5.63
CA LEU A 273 1.42 -0.59 -6.62
C LEU A 273 2.86 -1.04 -6.86
N VAL A 274 3.56 -1.41 -5.79
CA VAL A 274 4.93 -1.93 -5.90
C VAL A 274 4.94 -3.29 -6.59
N VAL A 275 3.86 -4.07 -6.45
CA VAL A 275 3.81 -5.43 -7.01
C VAL A 275 3.13 -5.54 -8.37
N LEU A 276 2.39 -4.53 -8.80
CA LEU A 276 1.71 -4.56 -10.11
C LEU A 276 2.69 -4.75 -11.28
N PRO A 277 3.84 -4.07 -11.36
CA PRO A 277 4.86 -4.38 -12.37
C PRO A 277 5.33 -5.84 -12.35
N LEU A 278 5.27 -6.50 -11.19
CA LEU A 278 5.66 -7.90 -11.02
C LEU A 278 4.60 -8.84 -11.58
N ALA A 279 3.34 -8.55 -11.32
CA ALA A 279 2.23 -9.26 -11.93
C ALA A 279 2.28 -9.12 -13.47
N LEU A 280 2.66 -7.95 -13.97
CA LEU A 280 2.85 -7.69 -15.40
C LEU A 280 4.10 -8.37 -15.98
N ALA A 281 5.10 -8.69 -15.16
CA ALA A 281 6.31 -9.40 -15.59
C ALA A 281 6.14 -10.94 -15.60
N LEU A 282 5.01 -11.47 -15.10
CA LEU A 282 4.72 -12.89 -15.14
C LEU A 282 4.61 -13.43 -16.59
N PRO A 283 4.73 -14.76 -16.76
CA PRO A 283 4.47 -15.42 -18.05
C PRO A 283 3.14 -14.97 -18.66
N GLU A 284 3.10 -14.85 -19.99
CA GLU A 284 1.97 -14.28 -20.74
C GLU A 284 0.61 -14.90 -20.35
N GLN A 285 0.60 -16.21 -20.14
CA GLN A 285 -0.54 -17.00 -19.69
C GLN A 285 -1.14 -16.59 -18.32
N TRP A 286 -0.37 -15.94 -17.43
CA TRP A 286 -0.82 -15.56 -16.09
C TRP A 286 -0.92 -14.04 -15.90
N ARG A 287 -0.18 -13.28 -16.71
CA ARG A 287 0.01 -11.83 -16.59
C ARG A 287 -1.28 -11.05 -16.36
N THR A 288 -2.25 -11.21 -17.26
CA THR A 288 -3.49 -10.42 -17.26
C THR A 288 -4.33 -10.72 -16.01
N LEU A 289 -4.54 -12.00 -15.72
CA LEU A 289 -5.38 -12.41 -14.59
C LEU A 289 -4.72 -12.12 -13.23
N ALA A 290 -3.40 -12.26 -13.13
CA ALA A 290 -2.65 -11.90 -11.92
C ALA A 290 -2.69 -10.39 -11.67
N ALA A 291 -2.49 -9.56 -12.70
CA ALA A 291 -2.60 -8.11 -12.59
C ALA A 291 -4.03 -7.69 -12.19
N ALA A 292 -5.05 -8.28 -12.80
CA ALA A 292 -6.45 -8.06 -12.44
C ALA A 292 -6.75 -8.47 -10.99
N ALA A 293 -6.15 -9.57 -10.50
CA ALA A 293 -6.26 -9.99 -9.10
C ALA A 293 -5.62 -8.98 -8.14
N VAL A 294 -4.46 -8.40 -8.48
CA VAL A 294 -3.80 -7.32 -7.69
C VAL A 294 -4.70 -6.08 -7.64
N ILE A 295 -5.24 -5.67 -8.78
CA ILE A 295 -6.15 -4.52 -8.88
C ILE A 295 -7.41 -4.76 -8.04
N THR A 296 -8.01 -5.95 -8.15
CA THR A 296 -9.21 -6.32 -7.39
C THR A 296 -8.97 -6.21 -5.89
N GLN A 297 -7.79 -6.62 -5.42
CA GLN A 297 -7.40 -6.44 -4.03
C GLN A 297 -7.39 -4.96 -3.65
N THR A 298 -6.76 -4.10 -4.47
CA THR A 298 -6.70 -2.65 -4.21
C THR A 298 -8.10 -2.05 -4.08
N LEU A 299 -9.04 -2.43 -4.96
CA LEU A 299 -10.41 -1.91 -4.90
C LEU A 299 -11.12 -2.33 -3.61
N ILE A 300 -11.01 -3.59 -3.21
CA ILE A 300 -11.59 -4.09 -1.96
C ILE A 300 -10.95 -3.39 -0.76
N GLU A 301 -9.62 -3.30 -0.76
CA GLU A 301 -8.85 -2.66 0.30
C GLU A 301 -9.26 -1.20 0.49
N LEU A 302 -9.35 -0.41 -0.58
CA LEU A 302 -9.73 1.00 -0.50
C LEU A 302 -11.13 1.18 0.12
N ILE A 303 -12.07 0.29 -0.18
CA ILE A 303 -13.40 0.30 0.45
C ILE A 303 -13.27 -0.05 1.94
N CYS A 304 -12.50 -1.08 2.29
CA CYS A 304 -12.27 -1.49 3.67
C CYS A 304 -11.56 -0.39 4.48
N GLU A 305 -10.61 0.33 3.90
CA GLU A 305 -9.89 1.45 4.54
C GLU A 305 -10.84 2.58 4.96
N LEU A 306 -11.85 2.90 4.14
CA LEU A 306 -12.87 3.88 4.51
C LEU A 306 -13.67 3.45 5.75
N VAL A 307 -13.87 2.14 5.92
CA VAL A 307 -14.49 1.55 7.12
C VAL A 307 -13.50 1.59 8.30
N TYR A 308 -12.25 1.19 8.08
CA TYR A 308 -11.20 1.14 9.10
C TYR A 308 -10.94 2.48 9.76
N VAL A 309 -10.92 3.57 8.99
CA VAL A 309 -10.76 4.95 9.51
C VAL A 309 -11.75 5.27 10.64
N ARG A 310 -12.95 4.67 10.62
CA ARG A 310 -13.94 4.82 11.69
C ARG A 310 -13.91 3.68 12.71
N ALA A 311 -13.75 2.44 12.26
CA ALA A 311 -13.83 1.25 13.11
C ALA A 311 -12.60 1.07 14.02
N ILE A 312 -11.39 1.26 13.48
CA ILE A 312 -10.13 1.03 14.21
C ILE A 312 -10.00 1.96 15.44
N PRO A 313 -10.27 3.28 15.36
CA PRO A 313 -10.29 4.14 16.55
C PRO A 313 -11.30 3.71 17.62
N ALA A 314 -12.44 3.16 17.19
CA ALA A 314 -13.50 2.71 18.09
C ALA A 314 -13.14 1.42 18.83
N ILE A 315 -12.38 0.52 18.20
CA ILE A 315 -11.89 -0.75 18.77
C ILE A 315 -10.65 -0.52 19.64
N ALA A 316 -9.66 0.21 19.13
CA ALA A 316 -8.40 0.48 19.81
C ALA A 316 -8.46 1.79 20.60
N ARG A 317 -9.34 1.85 21.62
CA ARG A 317 -9.48 3.01 22.53
C ARG A 317 -8.42 3.05 23.63
N THR A 318 -7.86 1.90 23.99
CA THR A 318 -6.82 1.72 25.02
C THR A 318 -5.62 0.99 24.44
#